data_AF-A0A1H4P597-F1
#
_entry.id   AF-A0A1H4P597-F1
#
_cell.length_a   1.000
_cell.length_b   1.000
_cell.length_c   1.000
_cell.angle_alpha   90.00
_cell.angle_beta   90.00
_cell.angle_gamma   90.00
#
_symmetry.space_group_name_H-M   'P 1'
#
loop_
_entity.id
_entity.type
_entity.pdbx_description
1 polymer ?
#
loop_
_entity_poly.entity_id
_entity_poly.type
_entity_poly.pdbx_seq_one_letter_code
_entity_poly.pdbx_strand_id
1 'polypeptide(L)' 'MAARTWRANGPGSFQAPIDVRAVTDRTGRCWTRSGTRWTCTGSHYIRWRVLIADHGPLTEETRP' A
#
# COMPACT_ATOMS: atom_id res chain seq x y z
N MET A 1 -8.77 -16.15 -0.95
CA MET A 1 -8.31 -15.31 -2.08
C MET A 1 -6.85 -14.96 -1.84
N ALA A 2 -6.00 -15.04 -2.86
CA ALA A 2 -4.59 -14.67 -2.71
C ALA A 2 -4.48 -13.15 -2.41
N ALA A 3 -3.73 -12.79 -1.37
CA ALA A 3 -3.42 -11.40 -1.09
C ALA A 3 -2.65 -10.81 -2.28
N ARG A 4 -3.13 -9.71 -2.85
CA ARG A 4 -2.47 -9.07 -3.99
C ARG A 4 -1.18 -8.42 -3.53
N THR A 5 -0.11 -8.51 -4.32
CA THR A 5 1.17 -7.87 -4.01
C THR A 5 1.58 -6.91 -5.12
N TRP A 6 1.95 -5.69 -4.75
CA TRP A 6 2.41 -4.64 -5.66
C TRP A 6 3.90 -4.36 -5.51
N ARG A 7 4.57 -4.12 -6.64
CA ARG A 7 6.01 -3.82 -6.75
C ARG A 7 6.21 -2.49 -7.46
N ALA A 8 7.32 -1.81 -7.20
CA ALA A 8 7.59 -0.47 -7.77
C ALA A 8 7.54 -0.44 -9.29
N ASN A 9 8.03 -1.50 -9.92
CA ASN A 9 8.04 -1.66 -11.38
C ASN A 9 6.92 -2.57 -11.90
N GLY A 10 5.95 -2.94 -11.04
CA GLY A 10 4.85 -3.84 -11.38
C GLY A 10 3.57 -3.11 -11.79
N PRO A 11 2.59 -3.82 -12.37
CA PRO A 11 1.28 -3.24 -12.69
C PRO A 11 0.60 -2.70 -11.43
N GLY A 12 -0.04 -1.53 -11.56
CA GLY A 12 -0.67 -0.84 -10.43
C GLY A 12 0.30 -0.10 -9.52
N SER A 13 1.56 0.10 -9.92
CA SER A 13 2.54 0.85 -9.10
C SER A 13 2.28 2.36 -9.02
N PHE A 14 1.57 2.93 -10.00
CA PHE A 14 1.34 4.37 -10.06
C PHE A 14 0.18 4.82 -9.15
N GLN A 15 -0.91 4.04 -9.09
CA GLN A 15 -2.09 4.36 -8.31
C GLN A 15 -2.68 3.11 -7.65
N ALA A 16 -3.14 3.27 -6.40
CA ALA A 16 -3.78 2.20 -5.66
C ALA A 16 -5.12 1.83 -6.32
N PRO A 17 -5.42 0.53 -6.49
CA PRO A 17 -6.76 0.09 -6.86
C PRO A 17 -7.82 0.61 -5.87
N ILE A 18 -9.06 0.79 -6.33
CA ILE A 18 -10.12 1.44 -5.53
C ILE A 18 -10.56 0.63 -4.31
N ASP A 19 -10.45 -0.69 -4.40
CA ASP A 19 -10.79 -1.67 -3.38
C ASP A 19 -9.70 -1.84 -2.31
N VAL A 20 -8.49 -1.34 -2.58
CA VAL A 20 -7.34 -1.49 -1.67
C VAL A 20 -7.37 -0.39 -0.62
N ARG A 21 -7.56 -0.80 0.64
CA ARG A 21 -7.72 0.09 1.81
C ARG A 21 -6.59 -0.02 2.82
N ALA A 22 -5.94 -1.18 2.90
CA ALA A 22 -4.82 -1.44 3.79
C ALA A 22 -3.82 -2.36 3.10
N VAL A 23 -2.54 -2.09 3.32
CA VAL A 23 -1.44 -2.89 2.78
C VAL A 23 -0.33 -3.02 3.81
N THR A 24 0.34 -4.16 3.81
CA THR A 24 1.51 -4.41 4.64
C THR A 24 2.77 -4.35 3.78
N ASP A 25 3.79 -3.63 4.25
CA ASP A 25 5.09 -3.60 3.58
C ASP A 25 5.97 -4.80 3.96
N ARG A 26 7.12 -4.94 3.29
CA ARG A 26 8.09 -6.01 3.57
C ARG A 26 8.66 -6.00 4.99
N THR A 27 8.55 -4.88 5.70
CA THR A 27 9.02 -4.73 7.08
C THR A 27 7.94 -5.07 8.11
N GLY A 28 6.75 -5.43 7.65
CA GLY A 28 5.60 -5.74 8.50
C GLY A 28 4.81 -4.51 8.95
N ARG A 29 5.09 -3.31 8.41
CA ARG A 29 4.30 -2.12 8.75
C ARG A 29 3.01 -2.10 7.94
N CYS A 30 1.90 -1.87 8.63
CA CYS A 30 0.60 -1.63 8.03
C CYS A 30 0.50 -0.17 7.57
N TRP A 31 0.09 0.01 6.32
CA TRP A 31 -0.25 1.28 5.72
C TRP A 31 -1.73 1.29 5.38
N THR A 32 -2.44 2.29 5.87
CA THR A 32 -3.87 2.46 5.63
C THR A 32 -4.12 3.64 4.72
N ARG A 33 -5.19 3.54 3.94
CA ARG A 33 -5.60 4.56 2.96
C ARG A 33 -6.43 5.65 3.62
N SER A 34 -6.07 6.90 3.34
CA SER A 34 -6.86 8.09 3.64
C SER A 34 -7.00 8.92 2.36
N GLY A 35 -8.16 8.80 1.71
CA GLY A 35 -8.41 9.38 0.39
C GLY A 35 -7.47 8.82 -0.68
N THR A 36 -6.59 9.68 -1.22
CA THR A 36 -5.56 9.31 -2.22
C THR A 36 -4.18 9.10 -1.60
N ARG A 37 -4.06 9.23 -0.27
CA ARG A 37 -2.80 9.12 0.48
C ARG A 37 -2.80 7.90 1.40
N TRP A 38 -1.61 7.55 1.86
CA TRP A 38 -1.33 6.38 2.68
C TRP A 38 -0.52 6.78 3.90
N THR A 39 -0.84 6.18 5.05
CA THR A 39 -0.16 6.43 6.32
C THR A 39 -0.03 5.16 7.14
N CYS A 40 1.08 5.01 7.86
CA CYS A 40 1.28 3.91 8.81
C CYS A 40 1.05 4.33 10.27
N THR A 41 1.21 5.62 10.60
CA THR A 41 1.10 6.15 11.97
C THR A 41 -0.05 7.15 12.15
N GLY A 42 -0.70 7.59 11.06
CA GLY A 42 -1.73 8.63 11.09
C GLY A 42 -1.20 10.07 10.97
N SER A 43 0.11 10.28 11.14
CA SER A 43 0.71 11.63 11.12
C SER A 43 1.44 11.96 9.83
N HIS A 44 2.01 10.97 9.14
CA HIS A 44 2.74 11.15 7.89
C HIS A 44 2.00 10.50 6.72
N TYR A 45 1.77 11.27 5.66
CA TYR A 45 0.97 10.85 4.52
C TYR A 45 1.79 10.88 3.23
N ILE A 46 1.89 9.75 2.55
CA ILE A 46 2.57 9.63 1.26
C ILE A 46 1.63 9.15 0.16
N ARG A 47 2.01 9.36 -1.09
CA ARG A 47 1.26 8.84 -2.25
C ARG A 47 1.58 7.37 -2.45
N TRP A 48 0.64 6.64 -3.05
CA TRP A 48 0.78 5.21 -3.36
C TRP A 48 2.07 4.87 -4.10
N ARG A 49 2.42 5.61 -5.16
CA ARG A 49 3.65 5.38 -5.92
C ARG A 49 4.91 5.50 -5.06
N VAL A 50 4.95 6.47 -4.15
CA VAL A 50 6.08 6.66 -3.22
C VAL A 50 6.11 5.51 -2.22
N LEU A 51 4.95 5.12 -1.69
CA LEU A 51 4.83 3.98 -0.79
C LEU A 51 5.38 2.70 -1.41
N ILE A 52 4.99 2.38 -2.65
CA ILE A 52 5.51 1.19 -3.34
C ILE A 52 7.00 1.34 -3.66
N ALA A 53 7.46 2.51 -4.10
CA ALA A 53 8.86 2.72 -4.45
C ALA A 53 9.79 2.56 -3.24
N ASP A 54 9.42 3.13 -2.09
CA ASP A 54 10.27 3.20 -0.90
C ASP A 54 10.07 1.99 0.02
N HIS A 55 8.84 1.48 0.13
CA HIS A 55 8.46 0.44 1.09
C HIS A 55 8.01 -0.88 0.43
N GLY A 56 7.87 -0.91 -0.90
CA GLY A 56 7.46 -2.12 -1.60
C GLY A 56 8.45 -3.30 -1.44
N PRO A 57 8.01 -4.53 -1.73
CA PRO A 57 6.66 -4.90 -2.17
C PRO A 57 5.60 -4.74 -1.08
N LEU A 58 4.41 -4.25 -1.48
CA LEU A 58 3.26 -4.09 -0.59
C LEU A 58 2.29 -5.24 -0.82
N THR A 59 1.79 -5.84 0.25
CA THR A 59 0.80 -6.92 0.20
C THR A 59 -0.53 -6.43 0.73
N GLU A 60 -1.62 -6.75 0.05
CA GLU A 60 -2.98 -6.39 0.45
C GLU A 60 -3.31 -7.01 1.81
N GLU A 61 -3.72 -6.17 2.76
CA GLU A 61 -4.17 -6.63 4.06
C GLU A 61 -5.66 -6.94 3.96
N THR A 62 -6.00 -8.22 3.82
CA THR A 62 -7.39 -8.68 3.86
C THR A 62 -7.85 -8.65 5.30
N ARG A 63 -8.48 -7.55 5.73
CA ARG A 63 -9.21 -7.56 7.00
C ARG A 63 -10.49 -8.38 6.81
N PRO A 64 -10.77 -9.36 7.69
CA PRO A 64 -12.02 -10.12 7.67
C PRO A 64 -13.24 -9.24 7.93
#